data_AF-A0A177QZT6-F1
#
_entry.id   AF-A0A177QZT6-F1
#
_cell.length_a   1.000
_cell.length_b   1.000
_cell.length_c   1.000
_cell.angle_alpha   90.00
_cell.angle_beta   90.00
_cell.angle_gamma   90.00
#
_symmetry.space_group_name_H-M   'P 1'
#
loop_
_entity.id
_entity.type
_entity.pdbx_description
1 polymer ?
#
loop_
_entity_poly.entity_id
_entity_poly.type
_entity_poly.pdbx_seq_one_letter_code
_entity_poly.pdbx_strand_id
1 'polypeptide(L)' 'MFGALTLVACSHKETVVERPVVERQTVIERPVPAAGATAAPSCSWSNAAYSDGSLSCQNGQQFRCNNGTWNRTLGSC' A
#
# COMPACT_ATOMS: atom_id res chain seq x y z
N MET A 1 -20.95 -58.35 14.70
CA MET A 1 -21.22 -57.08 15.41
C MET A 1 -20.75 -55.94 14.54
N PHE A 2 -21.62 -54.95 14.37
CA PHE A 2 -21.56 -53.85 13.40
C PHE A 2 -20.48 -52.82 13.73
N GLY A 3 -19.96 -52.14 12.71
CA GLY A 3 -19.14 -50.94 12.91
C GLY A 3 -18.59 -50.36 11.61
N ALA A 4 -19.48 -49.90 10.72
CA ALA A 4 -19.10 -49.14 9.53
C ALA A 4 -18.52 -47.78 9.95
N LEU A 5 -17.23 -47.56 9.70
CA LEU A 5 -16.59 -46.25 9.83
C LEU A 5 -16.87 -45.45 8.56
N THR A 6 -17.85 -44.56 8.67
CA THR A 6 -18.28 -43.61 7.64
C THR A 6 -17.18 -42.61 7.29
N LEU A 7 -16.94 -42.46 5.99
CA LEU A 7 -16.16 -41.39 5.37
C LEU A 7 -16.66 -40.02 5.84
N VAL A 8 -15.81 -39.25 6.54
CA VAL A 8 -16.01 -37.81 6.70
C VAL A 8 -15.00 -37.11 5.81
N ALA A 9 -15.42 -36.85 4.59
CA ALA A 9 -14.79 -35.87 3.72
C ALA A 9 -14.97 -34.48 4.37
N CYS A 10 -13.89 -33.91 4.90
CA CYS A 10 -13.89 -32.51 5.31
C CYS A 10 -13.90 -31.62 4.06
N SER A 11 -15.07 -31.48 3.46
CA SER A 11 -15.36 -30.43 2.47
C SER A 11 -15.77 -29.18 3.24
N HIS A 12 -14.80 -28.39 3.71
CA HIS A 12 -15.08 -27.00 4.06
C HIS A 12 -14.58 -26.07 2.95
N LYS A 13 -15.56 -25.34 2.44
CA LYS A 13 -15.56 -24.41 1.32
C LYS A 13 -14.36 -23.47 1.31
N GLU A 14 -13.80 -23.34 0.12
CA GLU A 14 -13.29 -22.10 -0.46
C GLU A 14 -13.86 -20.85 0.24
N THR A 15 -13.02 -20.15 1.00
CA THR A 15 -13.29 -18.77 1.42
C THR A 15 -12.58 -17.85 0.44
N VAL A 16 -13.22 -17.59 -0.69
CA VAL A 16 -13.00 -16.35 -1.45
C VAL A 16 -13.57 -15.22 -0.59
N VAL A 17 -12.70 -14.54 0.15
CA VAL A 17 -12.97 -13.25 0.77
C VAL A 17 -11.72 -12.44 0.55
N GLU A 18 -11.59 -11.84 -0.62
CA GLU A 18 -12.15 -10.53 -0.98
C GLU A 18 -10.90 -9.70 -1.22
N ARG A 19 -10.54 -9.57 -2.49
CA ARG A 19 -9.53 -8.59 -2.91
C ARG A 19 -10.00 -7.30 -2.24
N PRO A 20 -9.21 -6.60 -1.41
CA PRO A 20 -9.56 -5.24 -1.10
C PRO A 20 -9.52 -4.54 -2.46
N VAL A 21 -10.68 -4.37 -3.08
CA VAL A 21 -10.87 -3.28 -4.01
C VAL A 21 -10.61 -2.08 -3.11
N VAL A 22 -9.38 -1.56 -3.17
CA VAL A 22 -9.13 -0.19 -2.78
C VAL A 22 -9.90 0.59 -3.83
N GLU A 23 -11.22 0.60 -3.67
CA GLU A 23 -12.12 1.49 -4.33
C GLU A 23 -11.69 2.83 -3.80
N ARG A 24 -10.79 3.44 -4.57
CA ARG A 24 -10.49 4.85 -4.48
C ARG A 24 -11.83 5.53 -4.74
N GLN A 25 -12.67 5.63 -3.71
CA GLN A 25 -13.71 6.62 -3.64
C GLN A 25 -12.96 7.94 -3.65
N THR A 26 -12.69 8.44 -4.85
CA THR A 26 -12.45 9.84 -5.11
C THR A 26 -13.76 10.54 -4.81
N VAL A 27 -14.08 10.68 -3.52
CA VAL A 27 -15.00 11.71 -3.07
C VAL A 27 -14.34 12.99 -3.57
N ILE A 28 -14.97 13.58 -4.58
CA ILE A 28 -14.64 14.91 -5.07
C ILE A 28 -15.04 15.85 -3.94
N GLU A 29 -14.22 15.88 -2.89
CA GLU A 29 -14.33 16.84 -1.83
C GLU A 29 -13.86 18.14 -2.44
N ARG A 30 -14.83 19.00 -2.75
CA ARG A 30 -14.65 20.39 -3.13
C ARG A 30 -13.52 20.95 -2.25
N PRO A 31 -12.31 21.23 -2.77
CA PRO A 31 -11.15 21.48 -1.92
C PRO A 31 -11.38 22.79 -1.19
N VAL A 32 -11.89 22.69 0.04
CA VAL A 32 -11.72 23.74 1.03
C VAL A 32 -10.22 23.70 1.31
N PRO A 33 -9.45 24.74 0.98
CA PRO A 33 -8.04 24.73 1.31
C PRO A 33 -7.98 24.69 2.84
N ALA A 34 -7.69 23.51 3.40
CA ALA A 34 -7.39 23.36 4.80
C ALA A 34 -6.08 24.10 5.05
N ALA A 35 -6.20 25.40 5.27
CA ALA A 35 -5.14 26.26 5.76
C ALA A 35 -4.72 25.71 7.13
N GLY A 36 -3.71 24.84 7.14
CA GLY A 36 -3.19 24.23 8.36
C GLY A 36 -2.86 22.74 8.29
N ALA A 37 -3.09 22.03 7.18
CA ALA A 37 -2.45 20.74 6.99
C ALA A 37 -0.98 20.98 6.63
N THR A 38 -0.13 21.17 7.64
CA THR A 38 1.32 21.04 7.46
C THR A 38 1.55 19.60 7.02
N ALA A 39 1.52 19.35 5.70
CA ALA A 39 1.77 18.03 5.15
C ALA A 39 3.07 17.53 5.79
N ALA A 40 3.01 16.34 6.41
CA ALA A 40 4.21 15.71 6.93
C ALA A 40 5.27 15.74 5.83
N PRO A 41 6.53 16.05 6.15
CA PRO A 41 7.54 16.37 5.15
C PRO A 41 7.64 15.22 4.14
N SER A 42 7.09 15.47 2.96
CA SER A 42 6.88 14.47 1.91
C SER A 42 7.79 14.78 0.74
N CYS A 43 8.38 13.76 0.14
CA CYS A 43 9.20 13.95 -1.05
C CYS A 43 8.32 13.85 -2.30
N SER A 44 8.43 14.80 -3.22
CA SER A 44 7.77 14.73 -4.52
C SER A 44 8.69 14.12 -5.57
N TRP A 45 8.22 13.11 -6.30
CA TRP A 45 8.93 12.55 -7.45
C TRP A 45 7.95 12.07 -8.53
N SER A 46 8.20 12.40 -9.79
CA SER A 46 7.36 12.01 -10.94
C SER A 46 5.86 12.31 -10.75
N ASN A 47 5.55 13.52 -10.28
CA ASN A 47 4.17 13.96 -9.98
C ASN A 47 3.44 13.11 -8.90
N ALA A 48 4.18 12.32 -8.12
CA ALA A 48 3.68 11.58 -6.98
C ALA A 48 4.30 12.11 -5.68
N ALA A 49 3.48 12.18 -4.62
CA ALA A 49 3.94 12.49 -3.27
C ALA A 49 4.27 11.19 -2.53
N TYR A 50 5.45 11.14 -1.91
CA TYR A 50 5.95 10.03 -1.12
C TYR A 50 6.06 10.43 0.34
N SER A 51 5.57 9.58 1.23
CA SER A 51 5.71 9.77 2.68
C SER A 51 7.17 9.61 3.11
N ASP A 52 7.53 10.18 4.27
CA ASP A 52 8.80 9.91 4.92
C ASP A 52 9.08 8.39 5.02
N GLY A 53 10.33 8.00 4.78
CA GLY A 53 10.77 6.62 4.78
C GLY A 53 10.50 5.84 3.49
N SER A 54 9.70 6.38 2.56
CA SER A 54 9.41 5.71 1.29
C SER A 54 10.65 5.56 0.41
N LEU A 55 10.70 4.47 -0.34
CA LEU A 55 11.74 4.23 -1.36
C LEU A 55 11.18 4.55 -2.75
N SER A 56 11.98 5.21 -3.58
CA SER A 56 11.64 5.52 -4.97
C SER A 56 12.83 5.29 -5.88
N CYS A 57 12.52 4.81 -7.09
CA CYS A 57 13.49 4.56 -8.13
C CYS A 57 13.61 5.76 -9.06
N GLN A 58 14.76 6.40 -9.02
CA GLN A 58 15.04 7.61 -9.78
C GLN A 58 16.30 7.36 -10.59
N ASN A 59 16.19 7.39 -11.92
CA ASN A 59 17.32 7.17 -12.83
C ASN A 59 18.12 5.87 -12.54
N GLY A 60 17.43 4.75 -12.24
CA GLY A 60 18.06 3.45 -11.95
C GLY A 60 18.81 3.39 -10.61
N GLN A 61 18.56 4.34 -9.72
CA GLN A 61 19.12 4.40 -8.39
C GLN A 61 17.99 4.46 -7.36
N GLN A 62 18.16 3.76 -6.25
CA GLN A 62 17.18 3.76 -5.18
C GLN A 62 17.42 4.97 -4.27
N PHE A 63 16.39 5.77 -4.05
CA PHE A 63 16.39 6.90 -3.13
C PHE A 63 15.38 6.67 -2.01
N ARG A 64 15.74 7.05 -0.80
CA ARG A 64 14.87 7.05 0.37
C ARG A 64 14.44 8.46 0.71
N CYS A 65 13.14 8.68 0.83
CA CYS A 65 12.61 9.92 1.35
C CYS A 65 12.94 10.04 2.83
N ASN A 66 13.59 11.12 3.22
CA ASN A 66 13.86 11.46 4.60
C ASN A 66 13.53 12.93 4.81
N ASN A 67 12.49 13.18 5.60
CA ASN A 67 12.04 14.52 5.97
C ASN A 67 11.91 15.46 4.75
N GLY A 68 11.29 14.98 3.67
CA GLY A 68 11.08 15.77 2.44
C GLY A 68 12.30 15.86 1.52
N THR A 69 13.44 15.26 1.89
CA THR A 69 14.64 15.20 1.05
C THR A 69 14.89 13.79 0.55
N TRP A 70 15.27 13.66 -0.73
CA TRP A 70 15.68 12.38 -1.31
C TRP A 70 17.13 12.07 -0.96
N ASN A 71 17.35 11.03 -0.17
CA ASN A 71 18.68 10.49 0.10
C ASN A 71 18.96 9.27 -0.78
N ARG A 72 20.04 9.31 -1.55
CA ARG A 72 20.46 8.15 -2.35
C ARG A 72 20.84 7.00 -1.41
N THR A 73 20.34 5.82 -1.70
CA THR A 73 20.74 4.58 -1.03
C THR A 73 21.78 3.85 -1.86
N LEU A 74 22.46 2.87 -1.27
CA LEU A 74 23.46 2.05 -1.95
C LEU A 74 22.84 1.01 -2.91
N GLY A 75 21.51 0.93 -2.97
CA GLY A 75 20.78 0.00 -3.83
C GLY A 75 20.55 0.56 -5.24
N SER A 76 20.68 -0.30 -6.24
CA SER A 76 20.08 -0.07 -7.55
C SER A 76 18.63 -0.56 -7.55
N CYS A 77 17.87 0.00 -8.47
CA CYS A 77 16.65 -0.59 -8.99
C CYS A 77 16.63 -0.37 -10.51
#